data_AF-A0A9E5TDJ3-F1
#
_entry.id   AF-A0A9E5TDJ3-F1
#
_cell.length_a   1.000
_cell.length_b   1.000
_cell.length_c   1.000
_cell.angle_alpha   90.00
_cell.angle_beta   90.00
_cell.angle_gamma   90.00
#
_symmetry.space_group_name_H-M   'P 1'
#
loop_
_entity.id
_entity.type
_entity.pdbx_description
1 polymer ?
#
loop_
_entity_poly.entity_id
_entity_poly.type
_entity_poly.pdbx_seq_one_letter_code
_entity_poly.pdbx_strand_id
1 'polypeptide(L)' 'MKRPVRGFVSSRPAENWEEALISGNGKIGALVMSRPLNETIIFSHER' A
#
# COMPACT_ATOMS: atom_id res chain seq x y z
N MET A 1 -17.68 8.17 7.69
CA MET A 1 -16.68 7.92 6.62
C MET A 1 -17.31 7.02 5.56
N LYS A 2 -17.35 7.45 4.30
CA LYS A 2 -17.93 6.63 3.21
C LYS A 2 -16.95 5.49 2.90
N ARG A 3 -17.37 4.25 3.14
CA ARG A 3 -16.57 3.06 2.84
C ARG A 3 -16.65 2.73 1.35
N PRO A 4 -15.58 2.17 0.75
CA PRO A 4 -15.59 1.84 -0.67
C PRO A 4 -16.57 0.69 -0.95
N VAL A 5 -17.13 0.66 -2.16
CA VAL A 5 -18.01 -0.44 -2.61
C VAL A 5 -17.21 -1.74 -2.80
N ARG A 6 -15.91 -1.64 -3.12
CA ARG A 6 -14.97 -2.77 -3.24
C ARG A 6 -13.59 -2.36 -2.72
N GLY A 7 -12.85 -3.33 -2.18
CA GLY A 7 -11.53 -3.10 -1.57
C GLY A 7 -11.64 -2.86 -0.07
N PHE A 8 -10.66 -2.17 0.51
CA PHE A 8 -10.59 -1.92 1.94
C PHE A 8 -9.96 -0.55 2.24
N VAL A 9 -10.01 -0.16 3.50
CA VAL A 9 -9.40 1.06 4.02
C VAL A 9 -8.54 0.66 5.20
N SER A 10 -7.27 1.09 5.21
CA SER A 10 -6.47 1.14 6.45
C SER A 10 -6.61 2.52 7.10
N SER A 11 -6.80 2.56 8.41
CA SER A 11 -6.87 3.79 9.19
C SER A 11 -5.56 4.14 9.89
N ARG A 12 -4.53 3.29 9.76
CA ARG A 12 -3.22 3.46 10.40
C ARG A 12 -2.10 3.17 9.40
N PRO A 13 -0.94 3.85 9.51
CA PRO A 13 0.26 3.48 8.76
C PRO A 13 0.68 2.04 9.07
N ALA A 14 1.32 1.39 8.10
CA ALA A 14 1.87 0.05 8.28
C ALA A 14 3.12 0.08 9.17
N GLU A 15 3.24 -0.87 10.10
CA GLU A 15 4.43 -1.03 10.94
C GLU A 15 5.51 -1.87 10.26
N ASN A 16 5.08 -2.87 9.48
CA ASN A 16 5.90 -3.81 8.70
C ASN A 16 5.37 -3.92 7.26
N TRP A 17 6.10 -4.59 6.36
CA TRP A 17 5.78 -4.58 4.93
C TRP A 17 4.54 -5.43 4.60
N GLU A 18 4.20 -6.39 5.45
CA GLU A 18 3.03 -7.26 5.31
C GLU A 18 1.71 -6.51 5.49
N GLU A 19 1.72 -5.41 6.25
CA GLU A 19 0.57 -4.53 6.49
C GLU A 19 0.41 -3.44 5.43
N ALA A 20 1.38 -3.27 4.54
CA ALA A 20 1.41 -2.20 3.55
C ALA A 20 0.27 -2.33 2.52
N LEU A 21 -0.23 -1.19 2.03
CA LEU A 21 -1.24 -1.20 0.98
C LEU A 21 -0.61 -1.62 -0.35
N ILE A 22 -1.15 -2.69 -0.93
CA ILE A 22 -0.65 -3.26 -2.18
C ILE A 22 -1.35 -2.66 -3.41
N SER A 23 -0.55 -2.38 -4.43
CA SER A 23 -0.99 -2.02 -5.77
C SER A 23 -0.06 -2.65 -6.82
N GLY A 24 -0.55 -2.86 -8.03
CA GLY A 24 0.28 -3.36 -9.13
C GLY A 24 -0.44 -3.37 -10.47
N ASN A 25 0.34 -3.41 -11.55
CA ASN A 25 -0.16 -3.38 -12.94
C ASN A 25 0.24 -4.62 -13.76
N GLY A 26 0.59 -5.72 -13.09
CA GLY A 26 1.18 -6.91 -13.70
C GLY A 26 2.70 -6.85 -13.75
N LYS A 27 3.28 -5.71 -14.12
CA LYS A 27 4.73 -5.54 -14.31
C LYS A 27 5.47 -4.92 -13.12
N ILE A 28 4.84 -3.95 -12.48
CA ILE A 28 5.37 -3.25 -11.32
C ILE A 28 4.43 -3.53 -10.15
N GLY A 29 5.00 -3.89 -9.01
CA GLY A 29 4.33 -3.93 -7.71
C GLY A 29 4.74 -2.72 -6.87
N ALA A 30 3.80 -2.23 -6.07
CA ALA A 30 4.04 -1.17 -5.10
C ALA A 30 3.37 -1.52 -3.77
N LEU A 31 4.14 -1.42 -2.68
CA LEU A 31 3.65 -1.48 -1.31
C LEU A 31 3.81 -0.10 -0.67
N VAL A 32 2.72 0.47 -0.16
CA VAL A 32 2.68 1.83 0.42
C VAL A 32 2.56 1.75 1.94
N MET A 33 3.56 2.29 2.67
CA MET A 33 3.61 2.25 4.13
C MET A 33 2.70 3.28 4.82
N SER A 34 2.28 4.33 4.10
CA SER A 34 1.29 5.34 4.53
C SER A 34 1.74 6.19 5.73
N ARG A 35 3.03 6.56 5.80
CA ARG A 35 3.60 7.39 6.88
C ARG A 35 3.56 8.88 6.53
N PRO A 36 2.70 9.70 7.19
CA PRO A 36 2.38 11.05 6.71
C PRO A 36 3.56 12.03 6.58
N LEU A 37 4.56 11.93 7.45
CA LEU A 37 5.72 12.84 7.48
C LEU A 37 6.99 12.23 6.86
N ASN A 38 7.01 10.91 6.64
CA ASN A 38 8.19 10.21 6.13
C ASN A 38 7.74 8.91 5.44
N GLU A 39 7.25 9.07 4.21
CA GLU A 39 6.66 7.98 3.45
C GLU A 39 7.73 7.02 2.91
N THR A 40 7.36 5.74 2.82
CA THR A 40 8.14 4.70 2.16
C THR A 40 7.25 3.94 1.19
N ILE A 41 7.68 3.86 -0.07
CA ILE A 41 7.05 3.01 -1.08
C ILE A 41 8.07 1.96 -1.51
N ILE A 42 7.73 0.68 -1.34
CA ILE A 42 8.57 -0.45 -1.75
C ILE A 42 8.13 -0.90 -3.13
N PHE A 43 9.05 -0.89 -4.09
CA PHE A 43 8.79 -1.32 -5.46
C PHE A 43 9.33 -2.71 -5.75
N SER A 44 8.58 -3.47 -6.54
CA SER A 44 9.02 -4.70 -7.17
C SER A 44 8.78 -4.64 -8.68
N HIS A 45 9.51 -5.44 -9.45
CA HIS A 45 9.37 -5.57 -10.90
C HIS A 45 9.25 -7.05 -11.24
N GLU A 46 8.29 -7.41 -12.10
CA GLU A 46 8.11 -8.76 -12.62
C GLU A 46 9.39 -9.23 -13.34
N ARG A 47 9.80 -10.48 -13.18
CA ARG A 47 10.87 -11.06 -13.99
C ARG A 47 10.36 -12.34 -14.61
#